data_AF-A0A2P5WLQ4-F1
#
_entry.id   AF-A0A2P5WLQ4-F1
#
_cell.length_a   1.000
_cell.length_b   1.000
_cell.length_c   1.000
_cell.angle_alpha   90.00
_cell.angle_beta   90.00
_cell.angle_gamma   90.00
#
_symmetry.space_group_name_H-M   'P 1'
#
loop_
_entity.id
_entity.type
_entity.pdbx_description
1 polymer ?
#
loop_
_entity_poly.entity_id
_entity_poly.type
_entity_poly.pdbx_seq_one_letter_code
_entity_poly.pdbx_strand_id
1 'polypeptide(L)'
;MSDLQAPLRPKRKKGLVDFLVHFRWIFVIFFVLPFSTLYYFLIYLGDVRSEMKSYKQRQKEHDENVLKVVKRLKQRNPKKDGLVCTARKPWIAVGMRNVDYKRARHYEVDLSAFRNILEIDKQRMIARVEPLVNMGQITRVTVPMNLSLAVVAELDDLTVGGLINGYGIEGSSHIYGLFSDTVVAYEIVLADGRVVRATKDNEYSDLFYAIPWSQGTLGFLVAAEIKLIPVKEYMRLTYTPVVGNLQDLAQDMPLKKRPRRRGIKLTM
;
A
#
# COMPACT_ATOMS: atom_id res chain seq x y z
N MET A 1 -20.59 15.69 -37.40
CA MET A 1 -20.08 14.36 -37.75
C MET A 1 -21.26 13.42 -38.00
N SER A 2 -21.87 13.50 -39.19
CA SER A 2 -23.13 12.82 -39.51
C SER A 2 -23.12 12.27 -40.94
N ASP A 3 -21.99 11.72 -41.38
CA ASP A 3 -21.82 11.09 -42.70
C ASP A 3 -21.24 9.67 -42.58
N LEU A 4 -21.98 8.77 -41.93
CA LEU A 4 -21.74 7.33 -42.06
C LEU A 4 -23.06 6.65 -42.40
N GLN A 5 -23.41 6.64 -43.69
CA GLN A 5 -24.61 5.95 -44.20
C GLN A 5 -24.51 4.41 -44.11
N ALA A 6 -23.35 3.85 -43.75
CA ALA A 6 -23.22 2.42 -43.43
C ALA A 6 -22.10 2.18 -42.39
N PRO A 7 -22.28 1.21 -41.48
CA PRO A 7 -21.22 0.87 -40.53
C PRO A 7 -20.00 0.30 -41.25
N LEU A 8 -18.82 0.88 -41.01
CA LEU A 8 -17.51 0.50 -41.59
C LEU A 8 -17.12 -0.99 -41.38
N ARG A 9 -17.83 -1.72 -40.51
CA ARG A 9 -17.67 -3.16 -40.29
C ARG A 9 -19.04 -3.83 -40.12
N PRO A 10 -19.30 -4.97 -40.77
CA PRO A 10 -20.49 -5.77 -40.49
C PRO A 10 -20.45 -6.25 -39.03
N LYS A 11 -21.57 -6.07 -38.31
CA LYS A 11 -21.69 -6.56 -36.93
C LYS A 11 -21.57 -8.08 -36.93
N ARG A 12 -20.59 -8.60 -36.17
CA ARG A 12 -20.42 -10.04 -35.91
C ARG A 12 -21.74 -10.62 -35.36
N LYS A 13 -22.11 -11.83 -35.78
CA LYS A 13 -23.25 -12.56 -35.21
C LYS A 13 -23.06 -12.73 -33.70
N LYS A 14 -24.10 -12.43 -32.92
CA LYS A 14 -24.09 -12.65 -31.47
C LYS A 14 -23.85 -14.13 -31.19
N GLY A 15 -22.83 -14.43 -30.41
CA GLY A 15 -22.45 -15.78 -30.03
C GLY A 15 -22.75 -16.08 -28.57
N LEU A 16 -22.38 -17.28 -28.14
CA LEU A 16 -22.45 -17.72 -26.73
C LEU A 16 -21.67 -16.78 -25.79
N VAL A 17 -20.58 -16.20 -26.28
CA VAL A 17 -19.80 -15.19 -25.52
C VAL A 17 -20.65 -13.95 -25.22
N ASP A 18 -21.41 -13.43 -26.19
CA ASP A 18 -22.26 -12.25 -25.98
C ASP A 18 -23.39 -12.53 -24.98
N PHE A 19 -23.92 -13.76 -25.01
CA PHE A 19 -24.89 -14.23 -24.01
C PHE A 19 -24.27 -14.30 -22.61
N LEU A 20 -23.11 -14.93 -22.44
CA LEU A 20 -22.41 -15.00 -21.15
C LEU A 20 -22.02 -13.62 -20.62
N VAL A 21 -21.64 -12.70 -21.52
CA VAL A 21 -21.33 -11.31 -21.18
C VAL A 21 -22.59 -10.55 -20.75
N HIS A 22 -23.73 -10.77 -21.41
CA HIS A 22 -25.01 -10.16 -21.05
C HIS A 22 -25.53 -10.66 -19.70
N PHE A 23 -25.40 -11.97 -19.43
CA PHE A 23 -25.81 -12.61 -18.18
C PHE A 23 -24.67 -12.73 -17.15
N ARG A 24 -23.55 -12.02 -17.34
CA ARG A 24 -22.40 -12.09 -16.43
C ARG A 24 -22.77 -11.78 -14.98
N TRP A 25 -23.79 -10.94 -14.78
CA TRP A 25 -24.26 -10.54 -13.47
C TRP A 25 -24.77 -11.73 -12.65
N ILE A 26 -25.37 -12.75 -13.27
CA ILE A 26 -25.80 -13.99 -12.58
C ILE A 26 -24.57 -14.67 -11.99
N PHE A 27 -23.54 -14.86 -12.82
CA PHE A 27 -22.29 -15.47 -12.36
C PHE A 27 -21.61 -14.63 -11.26
N VAL A 28 -21.63 -13.30 -11.41
CA VAL A 28 -21.05 -12.38 -10.42
C VAL A 28 -21.79 -12.47 -9.08
N ILE A 29 -23.13 -12.42 -9.08
CA ILE A 29 -23.93 -12.41 -7.86
C ILE A 29 -23.88 -13.75 -7.13
N PHE A 30 -24.00 -14.87 -7.85
CA PHE A 30 -24.14 -16.19 -7.20
C PHE A 30 -22.81 -16.89 -6.91
N PHE A 31 -21.72 -16.50 -7.60
CA PHE A 31 -20.42 -17.14 -7.40
C PHE A 31 -19.37 -16.12 -6.98
N VAL A 32 -19.09 -15.12 -7.82
CA VAL A 32 -17.94 -14.21 -7.58
C VAL A 32 -18.11 -13.45 -6.27
N LEU A 33 -19.28 -12.88 -6.02
CA LEU A 33 -19.54 -12.06 -4.84
C LEU A 33 -19.49 -12.91 -3.55
N PRO A 34 -20.17 -14.07 -3.43
CA PRO A 34 -20.03 -14.94 -2.26
C PRO A 34 -18.60 -15.38 -2.00
N PHE A 35 -17.87 -15.84 -3.03
CA PHE A 35 -16.47 -16.24 -2.88
C PHE A 35 -15.58 -15.06 -2.47
N SER A 36 -15.80 -13.89 -3.06
CA SER A 36 -15.08 -12.66 -2.69
C SER A 36 -15.37 -12.29 -1.24
N THR A 37 -16.64 -12.27 -0.82
CA THR A 37 -17.02 -11.94 0.56
C THR A 37 -16.42 -12.93 1.56
N LEU A 38 -16.45 -14.23 1.26
CA LEU A 38 -15.83 -15.24 2.09
C LEU A 38 -14.32 -15.04 2.19
N TYR A 39 -13.66 -14.74 1.07
CA TYR A 39 -12.23 -14.49 1.03
C TYR A 39 -11.83 -13.26 1.87
N TYR A 40 -12.52 -12.12 1.69
CA TYR A 40 -12.30 -10.92 2.51
C TYR A 40 -12.59 -11.17 3.99
N PHE A 41 -13.64 -11.93 4.31
CA PHE A 41 -13.98 -12.29 5.68
C PHE A 41 -12.89 -13.16 6.34
N LEU A 42 -12.33 -14.12 5.61
CA LEU A 42 -11.23 -14.96 6.11
C LEU A 42 -9.95 -14.15 6.35
N ILE A 43 -9.63 -13.20 5.46
CA ILE A 43 -8.51 -12.27 5.66
C ILE A 43 -8.76 -11.42 6.91
N TYR A 44 -9.95 -10.84 7.03
CA TYR A 44 -10.33 -10.03 8.18
C TYR A 44 -10.21 -10.81 9.50
N LEU A 45 -10.68 -12.05 9.54
CA LEU A 45 -10.50 -12.93 10.71
C LEU A 45 -9.02 -13.18 11.03
N GLY A 46 -8.18 -13.33 10.01
CA GLY A 46 -6.74 -13.45 10.17
C GLY A 46 -6.11 -12.21 10.80
N ASP A 47 -6.49 -11.02 10.30
CA ASP A 47 -6.01 -9.74 10.81
C ASP A 47 -6.45 -9.53 12.27
N VAL A 48 -7.73 -9.78 12.59
CA VAL A 48 -8.24 -9.70 13.98
C VAL A 48 -7.53 -10.69 14.90
N ARG A 49 -7.28 -11.92 14.44
CA ARG A 49 -6.50 -12.91 15.22
C ARG A 49 -5.08 -12.47 15.50
N SER A 50 -4.44 -11.77 14.56
CA SER A 50 -3.12 -11.19 14.79
C SER A 50 -3.18 -10.01 15.75
N GLU A 51 -4.17 -9.13 15.60
CA GLU A 51 -4.39 -7.96 16.45
C GLU A 51 -4.66 -8.36 17.92
N MET A 52 -5.31 -9.50 18.16
CA MET A 52 -5.50 -10.06 19.51
C MET A 52 -4.20 -10.51 20.19
N LYS A 53 -3.11 -10.71 19.44
CA LYS A 53 -1.82 -11.09 20.01
C LYS A 53 -1.12 -9.89 20.63
N SER A 54 -0.38 -10.12 21.72
CA SER A 54 0.48 -9.11 22.31
C SER A 54 1.55 -8.64 21.32
N TYR A 55 2.01 -7.39 21.46
CA TYR A 55 3.10 -6.86 20.64
C TYR A 55 4.38 -7.71 20.74
N LYS A 56 4.68 -8.25 21.94
CA LYS A 56 5.82 -9.16 22.15
C LYS A 56 5.72 -10.43 21.30
N GLN A 57 4.53 -11.02 21.22
CA GLN A 57 4.29 -12.21 20.41
C GLN A 57 4.42 -11.92 18.91
N ARG A 58 3.87 -10.79 18.45
CA ARG A 58 3.99 -10.36 17.05
C ARG A 58 5.44 -10.06 16.67
N GLN A 59 6.21 -9.43 17.55
CA GLN A 59 7.64 -9.20 17.34
C GLN A 59 8.42 -10.53 17.24
N LYS A 60 8.10 -11.51 18.09
CA LYS A 60 8.73 -12.84 18.00
C LYS A 60 8.42 -13.53 16.66
N GLU A 61 7.17 -13.49 16.22
CA GLU A 61 6.75 -14.05 14.92
C GLU A 61 7.43 -13.33 13.75
N HIS A 62 7.58 -12.01 13.84
CA HIS A 62 8.34 -11.21 12.89
C HIS A 62 9.79 -11.69 12.79
N ASP A 63 10.50 -11.78 13.92
CA ASP A 63 11.91 -12.20 13.95
C ASP A 63 12.08 -13.62 13.38
N GLU A 64 11.17 -14.55 13.70
CA GLU A 64 11.15 -15.89 13.13
C GLU A 64 10.93 -15.88 11.61
N ASN A 65 10.07 -15.00 11.10
CA ASN A 65 9.82 -14.86 9.67
C ASN A 65 11.01 -14.22 8.94
N VAL A 66 11.67 -13.23 9.55
CA VAL A 66 12.93 -12.65 9.02
C VAL A 66 13.99 -13.74 8.89
N LEU A 67 14.15 -14.60 9.90
CA LEU A 67 15.09 -15.73 9.83
C LEU A 67 14.75 -16.71 8.70
N LYS A 68 13.46 -16.99 8.44
CA LYS A 68 13.03 -17.82 7.30
C LYS A 68 13.41 -17.18 5.97
N VAL A 69 13.22 -15.88 5.82
CA VAL A 69 13.62 -15.11 4.63
C VAL A 69 15.13 -15.18 4.42
N VAL A 70 15.93 -14.92 5.46
CA VAL A 70 17.39 -14.99 5.40
C VAL A 70 17.85 -16.41 5.06
N LYS A 71 17.27 -17.44 5.68
CA LYS A 71 17.58 -18.86 5.38
C LYS A 71 17.25 -19.20 3.93
N ARG A 72 16.09 -18.76 3.44
CA ARG A 72 15.69 -18.95 2.04
C ARG A 72 16.66 -18.24 1.11
N LEU A 73 17.10 -17.02 1.42
CA LEU A 73 18.07 -16.29 0.61
C LEU A 73 19.43 -16.98 0.52
N LYS A 74 19.93 -17.52 1.64
CA LYS A 74 21.21 -18.23 1.70
C LYS A 74 21.23 -19.53 0.87
N GLN A 75 20.07 -20.12 0.60
CA GLN A 75 19.94 -21.29 -0.26
C GLN A 75 20.11 -20.95 -1.76
N ARG A 76 20.06 -19.68 -2.14
CA ARG A 76 20.20 -19.25 -3.53
C ARG A 76 21.62 -19.50 -4.03
N ASN A 77 21.72 -20.08 -5.22
CA ASN A 77 22.93 -20.10 -6.01
C ASN A 77 22.87 -19.02 -7.11
N PRO A 78 23.64 -17.91 -7.01
CA PRO A 78 23.57 -16.81 -7.96
C PRO A 78 23.85 -17.20 -9.42
N LYS A 79 24.64 -18.26 -9.65
CA LYS A 79 24.98 -18.73 -11.01
C LYS A 79 23.84 -19.49 -11.68
N LYS A 80 22.96 -20.13 -10.89
CA LYS A 80 21.89 -21.01 -11.39
C LYS A 80 20.50 -20.37 -11.28
N ASP A 81 20.25 -19.68 -10.18
CA ASP A 81 18.90 -19.30 -9.79
C ASP A 81 18.50 -17.88 -10.24
N GLY A 82 19.42 -17.16 -10.89
CA GLY A 82 19.16 -15.82 -11.41
C GLY A 82 18.95 -14.77 -10.32
N LEU A 83 18.18 -13.72 -10.63
CA LEU A 83 17.92 -12.58 -9.75
C LEU A 83 16.87 -12.93 -8.69
N VAL A 84 16.88 -12.24 -7.55
CA VAL A 84 15.93 -12.49 -6.46
C VAL A 84 14.64 -11.70 -6.69
N CYS A 85 13.48 -12.28 -6.36
CA CYS A 85 12.23 -11.52 -6.35
C CYS A 85 11.27 -11.99 -5.25
N THR A 86 10.23 -11.18 -4.98
CA THR A 86 9.16 -11.55 -4.06
C THR A 86 8.18 -12.54 -4.70
N ALA A 87 7.79 -13.58 -3.96
CA ALA A 87 6.79 -14.58 -4.37
C ALA A 87 5.34 -14.05 -4.37
N ARG A 88 5.15 -12.72 -4.39
CA ARG A 88 3.82 -12.09 -4.40
C ARG A 88 3.09 -12.44 -5.69
N LYS A 89 1.92 -13.06 -5.52
CA LYS A 89 1.09 -13.57 -6.62
C LYS A 89 0.48 -12.41 -7.44
N PRO A 90 0.43 -12.51 -8.79
CA PRO A 90 -0.04 -11.41 -9.66
C PRO A 90 -1.44 -10.90 -9.35
N TRP A 91 -2.38 -11.78 -9.05
CA TRP A 91 -3.78 -11.40 -8.78
C TRP A 91 -3.98 -10.66 -7.46
N ILE A 92 -2.94 -10.59 -6.62
CA ILE A 92 -2.92 -9.82 -5.37
C ILE A 92 -2.27 -8.43 -5.60
N ALA A 93 -1.58 -8.23 -6.72
CA ALA A 93 -0.99 -6.95 -7.06
C ALA A 93 -2.06 -6.02 -7.64
N VAL A 94 -2.09 -4.78 -7.16
CA VAL A 94 -2.89 -3.71 -7.75
C VAL A 94 -2.17 -3.23 -9.00
N GLY A 95 -2.40 -3.91 -10.13
CA GLY A 95 -1.79 -3.55 -11.41
C GLY A 95 -1.97 -4.63 -12.46
N MET A 96 -2.08 -4.21 -13.72
CA MET A 96 -2.22 -5.11 -14.88
C MET A 96 -0.89 -5.67 -15.38
N ARG A 97 0.20 -5.53 -14.61
CA ARG A 97 1.54 -5.90 -15.07
C ARG A 97 1.66 -7.41 -15.14
N ASN A 98 2.01 -7.93 -16.31
CA ASN A 98 2.31 -9.34 -16.44
C ASN A 98 3.59 -9.67 -15.65
N VAL A 99 3.51 -10.60 -14.70
CA VAL A 99 4.61 -11.01 -13.81
C VAL A 99 5.24 -12.35 -14.20
N ASP A 100 5.01 -12.81 -15.43
CA ASP A 100 5.63 -14.05 -15.94
C ASP A 100 7.16 -14.07 -15.80
N TYR A 101 7.80 -12.89 -15.76
CA TYR A 101 9.24 -12.75 -15.49
C TYR A 101 9.67 -13.37 -14.14
N LYS A 102 8.80 -13.37 -13.12
CA LYS A 102 9.09 -13.96 -11.80
C LYS A 102 9.20 -15.49 -11.87
N ARG A 103 8.35 -16.13 -12.69
CA ARG A 103 8.25 -17.59 -12.81
C ARG A 103 9.37 -18.22 -13.62
N ALA A 104 9.93 -17.48 -14.58
CA ALA A 104 10.83 -18.06 -15.58
C ALA A 104 12.33 -17.99 -15.20
N ARG A 105 12.78 -16.99 -14.42
CA ARG A 105 14.23 -16.71 -14.20
C ARG A 105 14.61 -16.10 -12.85
N HIS A 106 13.74 -16.16 -11.84
CA HIS A 106 14.00 -15.51 -10.57
C HIS A 106 13.85 -16.45 -9.38
N TYR A 107 14.71 -16.25 -8.39
CA TYR A 107 14.65 -16.94 -7.12
C TYR A 107 13.60 -16.27 -6.22
N GLU A 108 12.46 -16.94 -6.07
CA GLU A 108 11.34 -16.43 -5.30
C GLU A 108 11.55 -16.57 -3.78
N VAL A 109 11.26 -15.49 -3.07
CA VAL A 109 11.26 -15.40 -1.61
C VAL A 109 9.86 -14.99 -1.15
N ASP A 110 9.27 -15.81 -0.28
CA ASP A 110 7.94 -15.55 0.25
C ASP A 110 7.99 -14.54 1.41
N LEU A 111 7.23 -13.46 1.26
CA LEU A 111 7.03 -12.42 2.27
C LEU A 111 5.57 -12.35 2.73
N SER A 112 4.73 -13.33 2.36
CA SER A 112 3.29 -13.33 2.64
C SER A 112 2.94 -13.24 4.13
N ALA A 113 3.84 -13.68 5.01
CA ALA A 113 3.67 -13.66 6.45
C ALA A 113 3.82 -12.27 7.09
N PHE A 114 4.38 -11.29 6.37
CA PHE A 114 4.69 -9.96 6.89
C PHE A 114 3.49 -9.01 6.84
N ARG A 115 2.42 -9.31 7.59
CA ARG A 115 1.11 -8.63 7.59
C ARG A 115 0.69 -8.09 8.97
N ASN A 116 1.63 -7.95 9.91
CA ASN A 116 1.36 -7.56 11.28
C ASN A 116 1.73 -6.10 11.54
N ILE A 117 0.89 -5.42 12.31
CA ILE A 117 1.29 -4.21 13.02
C ILE A 117 2.17 -4.67 14.19
N LEU A 118 3.40 -4.20 14.32
CA LEU A 118 4.32 -4.67 15.36
C LEU A 118 4.17 -3.87 16.65
N GLU A 119 4.01 -2.56 16.53
CA GLU A 119 3.90 -1.65 17.67
C GLU A 119 3.24 -0.32 17.26
N ILE A 120 2.48 0.28 18.18
CA ILE A 120 1.99 1.65 18.06
C ILE A 120 2.44 2.40 19.31
N ASP A 121 3.44 3.26 19.15
CA ASP A 121 3.98 4.09 20.21
C ASP A 121 3.30 5.47 20.21
N LYS A 122 2.48 5.72 21.24
CA LYS A 122 1.74 6.98 21.42
C LYS A 122 2.61 8.13 21.94
N GLN A 123 3.77 7.83 22.54
CA GLN A 123 4.69 8.85 23.05
C GLN A 123 5.58 9.36 21.92
N ARG A 124 6.16 8.43 21.15
CA ARG A 124 7.00 8.77 19.99
C ARG A 124 6.19 9.10 18.75
N MET A 125 4.89 8.82 18.75
CA MET A 125 3.98 8.99 17.60
C MET A 125 4.48 8.21 16.39
N ILE A 126 4.80 6.94 16.59
CA ILE A 126 5.35 6.05 15.56
C ILE A 126 4.57 4.74 15.54
N ALA A 127 4.18 4.29 14.36
CA ALA A 127 3.70 2.93 14.12
C ALA A 127 4.81 2.10 13.47
N ARG A 128 5.21 1.00 14.10
CA ARG A 128 6.09 -0.01 13.49
C ARG A 128 5.23 -1.10 12.88
N VAL A 129 5.35 -1.31 11.57
CA VAL A 129 4.47 -2.20 10.80
C VAL A 129 5.23 -3.00 9.77
N GLU A 130 4.70 -4.17 9.42
CA GLU A 130 5.20 -5.01 8.35
C GLU A 130 4.72 -4.54 6.95
N PRO A 131 5.46 -4.82 5.87
CA PRO A 131 5.20 -4.31 4.51
C PRO A 131 3.84 -4.67 3.89
N LEU A 132 3.20 -5.77 4.29
CA LEU A 132 1.90 -6.20 3.76
C LEU A 132 0.72 -5.75 4.62
N VAL A 133 0.96 -5.01 5.71
CA VAL A 133 -0.11 -4.28 6.39
C VAL A 133 -0.72 -3.31 5.38
N ASN A 134 -2.04 -3.38 5.23
CA ASN A 134 -2.78 -2.53 4.30
C ASN A 134 -3.35 -1.28 5.01
N MET A 135 -3.76 -0.28 4.23
CA MET A 135 -4.27 0.98 4.77
C MET A 135 -5.53 0.77 5.61
N GLY A 136 -6.42 -0.14 5.21
CA GLY A 136 -7.62 -0.46 5.98
C GLY A 136 -7.33 -1.09 7.35
N GLN A 137 -6.30 -1.93 7.45
CA GLN A 137 -5.87 -2.57 8.70
C GLN A 137 -5.26 -1.55 9.66
N ILE A 138 -4.33 -0.71 9.18
CA ILE A 138 -3.68 0.26 10.07
C ILE A 138 -4.65 1.35 10.54
N THR A 139 -5.52 1.87 9.67
CA THR A 139 -6.50 2.90 10.04
C THR A 139 -7.52 2.36 11.05
N ARG A 140 -8.00 1.11 10.87
CA ARG A 140 -8.89 0.44 11.84
C ARG A 140 -8.31 0.38 13.25
N VAL A 141 -6.99 0.23 13.38
CA VAL A 141 -6.31 0.18 14.68
C VAL A 141 -5.99 1.57 15.20
N THR A 142 -5.53 2.50 14.36
CA THR A 142 -5.06 3.82 14.82
C THR A 142 -6.21 4.81 15.08
N VAL A 143 -7.27 4.80 14.26
CA VAL A 143 -8.38 5.78 14.36
C VAL A 143 -9.09 5.72 15.71
N PRO A 144 -9.42 4.55 16.29
CA PRO A 144 -9.97 4.47 17.65
C PRO A 144 -9.03 5.01 18.74
N MET A 145 -7.73 5.16 18.44
CA MET A 145 -6.75 5.77 19.33
C MET A 145 -6.60 7.29 19.10
N ASN A 146 -7.44 7.92 18.27
CA ASN A 146 -7.29 9.28 17.78
C ASN A 146 -5.98 9.52 17.01
N LEU A 147 -5.48 8.49 16.32
CA LEU A 147 -4.23 8.55 15.57
C LEU A 147 -4.45 8.14 14.11
N SER A 148 -3.65 8.71 13.21
CA SER A 148 -3.61 8.31 11.80
C SER A 148 -2.19 8.41 11.28
N LEU A 149 -1.88 7.70 10.18
CA LEU A 149 -0.71 8.05 9.38
C LEU A 149 -0.87 9.48 8.84
N ALA A 150 0.26 10.17 8.68
CA ALA A 150 0.26 11.52 8.10
C ALA A 150 -0.19 11.52 6.61
N VAL A 151 0.15 10.46 5.89
CA VAL A 151 -0.26 10.21 4.51
C VAL A 151 -0.97 8.86 4.47
N VAL A 152 -2.24 8.86 4.09
CA VAL A 152 -3.10 7.65 4.01
C VAL A 152 -3.61 7.53 2.59
N ALA A 153 -3.51 6.34 2.01
CA ALA A 153 -4.06 6.08 0.69
C ALA A 153 -5.56 5.81 0.72
N GLU A 154 -6.28 6.31 -0.27
CA GLU A 154 -7.73 6.18 -0.37
C GLU A 154 -8.19 4.72 -0.50
N LEU A 155 -7.36 3.87 -1.12
CA LEU A 155 -7.65 2.45 -1.31
C LEU A 155 -7.12 1.60 -0.15
N ASP A 156 -8.05 0.99 0.60
CA ASP A 156 -7.75 0.15 1.78
C ASP A 156 -6.78 -1.00 1.52
N ASP A 157 -6.81 -1.57 0.31
CA ASP A 157 -6.01 -2.74 -0.08
C ASP A 157 -4.54 -2.39 -0.40
N LEU A 158 -4.18 -1.09 -0.48
CA LEU A 158 -2.80 -0.67 -0.68
C LEU A 158 -1.96 -0.97 0.56
N THR A 159 -0.78 -1.55 0.34
CA THR A 159 0.10 -1.98 1.43
C THR A 159 1.21 -0.96 1.69
N VAL A 160 1.64 -0.87 2.95
CA VAL A 160 2.73 0.01 3.40
C VAL A 160 3.98 -0.13 2.52
N GLY A 161 4.43 -1.36 2.29
CA GLY A 161 5.62 -1.61 1.47
C GLY A 161 5.44 -1.27 0.00
N GLY A 162 4.20 -1.29 -0.50
CA GLY A 162 3.87 -0.85 -1.86
C GLY A 162 3.94 0.67 -1.98
N LEU A 163 3.44 1.41 -0.99
CA LEU A 163 3.51 2.88 -0.97
C LEU A 163 4.94 3.39 -0.81
N ILE A 164 5.76 2.71 0.00
CA ILE A 164 7.19 3.05 0.20
C ILE A 164 7.99 2.79 -1.08
N ASN A 165 7.95 1.57 -1.62
CA ASN A 165 8.76 1.19 -2.78
C ASN A 165 8.21 1.76 -4.10
N GLY A 166 6.94 2.15 -4.10
CA GLY A 166 6.25 2.85 -5.18
C GLY A 166 6.42 4.36 -5.06
N TYR A 167 5.34 5.10 -5.28
CA TYR A 167 5.33 6.57 -5.24
C TYR A 167 4.66 7.11 -3.97
N GLY A 168 3.52 6.54 -3.58
CA GLY A 168 2.83 6.85 -2.33
C GLY A 168 2.41 8.32 -2.21
N ILE A 169 1.68 8.85 -3.21
CA ILE A 169 1.15 10.22 -3.21
C ILE A 169 -0.35 10.22 -2.92
N GLU A 170 -0.78 11.06 -2.00
CA GLU A 170 -2.17 11.12 -1.56
C GLU A 170 -2.60 12.55 -1.21
N GLY A 171 -3.88 12.73 -0.86
CA GLY A 171 -4.47 14.04 -0.61
C GLY A 171 -3.71 14.90 0.40
N SER A 172 -3.10 14.32 1.43
CA SER A 172 -2.31 15.06 2.44
C SER A 172 -0.83 15.25 2.08
N SER A 173 -0.38 14.74 0.93
CA SER A 173 1.03 14.82 0.52
C SER A 173 1.52 16.24 0.27
N HIS A 174 0.62 17.17 -0.07
CA HIS A 174 0.97 18.59 -0.18
C HIS A 174 1.39 19.24 1.16
N ILE A 175 1.08 18.60 2.29
CA ILE A 175 1.44 19.06 3.65
C ILE A 175 2.63 18.25 4.19
N TYR A 176 2.57 16.92 4.06
CA TYR A 176 3.50 16.00 4.73
C TYR A 176 4.53 15.36 3.80
N GLY A 177 4.51 15.66 2.50
CA GLY A 177 5.36 15.01 1.51
C GLY A 177 4.78 13.67 1.03
N LEU A 178 5.62 12.86 0.40
CA LEU A 178 5.25 11.50 -0.02
C LEU A 178 5.12 10.58 1.20
N PHE A 179 4.46 9.44 1.03
CA PHE A 179 4.34 8.44 2.09
C PHE A 179 5.71 8.07 2.67
N SER A 180 6.73 7.93 1.83
CA SER A 180 8.13 7.66 2.23
C SER A 180 8.73 8.75 3.11
N ASP A 181 8.32 10.02 2.96
CA ASP A 181 8.85 11.15 3.74
C ASP A 181 8.37 11.11 5.20
N THR A 182 7.30 10.34 5.45
CA THR A 182 6.75 10.12 6.80
C THR A 182 7.41 8.97 7.54
N VAL A 183 8.26 8.17 6.87
CA VAL A 183 8.95 7.02 7.45
C VAL A 183 10.23 7.49 8.16
N VAL A 184 10.51 6.92 9.33
CA VAL A 184 11.71 7.25 10.14
C VAL A 184 12.76 6.15 10.13
N ALA A 185 12.36 4.91 9.92
CA ALA A 185 13.27 3.78 9.82
C ALA A 185 12.71 2.68 8.91
N TYR A 186 13.61 2.00 8.21
CA TYR A 186 13.31 0.79 7.46
C TYR A 186 14.10 -0.38 8.06
N GLU A 187 13.49 -1.55 8.10
CA GLU A 187 14.16 -2.81 8.34
C GLU A 187 14.16 -3.61 7.05
N ILE A 188 15.35 -3.94 6.56
CA ILE A 188 15.56 -4.45 5.20
C ILE A 188 16.45 -5.68 5.26
N VAL A 189 16.05 -6.74 4.55
CA VAL A 189 16.91 -7.88 4.27
C VAL A 189 17.59 -7.66 2.92
N LEU A 190 18.91 -7.50 2.94
CA LEU A 190 19.74 -7.33 1.75
C LEU A 190 19.92 -8.65 1.00
N ALA A 191 20.38 -8.57 -0.25
CA ALA A 191 20.56 -9.73 -1.11
C ALA A 191 21.61 -10.75 -0.60
N ASP A 192 22.54 -10.30 0.24
CA ASP A 192 23.55 -11.14 0.92
C ASP A 192 23.00 -11.82 2.21
N GLY A 193 21.75 -11.51 2.58
CA GLY A 193 21.08 -12.05 3.75
C GLY A 193 21.37 -11.28 5.05
N ARG A 194 22.05 -10.13 5.00
CA ARG A 194 22.13 -9.24 6.16
C ARG A 194 20.80 -8.56 6.41
N VAL A 195 20.44 -8.40 7.69
CA VAL A 195 19.30 -7.61 8.13
C VAL A 195 19.83 -6.27 8.60
N VAL A 196 19.40 -5.19 7.97
CA VAL A 196 19.87 -3.83 8.27
C VAL A 196 18.70 -2.96 8.68
N ARG A 197 18.94 -2.08 9.65
CA ARG A 197 18.02 -1.00 10.02
C ARG A 197 18.55 0.29 9.40
N ALA A 198 17.87 0.79 8.38
CA ALA A 198 18.24 2.03 7.70
C ALA A 198 17.48 3.21 8.32
N THR A 199 18.21 4.24 8.74
CA THR A 199 17.66 5.50 9.24
C THR A 199 18.39 6.66 8.56
N LYS A 200 17.82 7.86 8.68
CA LYS A 200 18.42 9.07 8.11
C LYS A 200 19.83 9.37 8.64
N ASP A 201 20.12 8.99 9.88
CA ASP A 201 21.27 9.46 10.64
C ASP A 201 22.29 8.34 10.96
N ASN A 202 22.23 7.20 10.27
CA ASN A 202 23.15 6.08 10.49
C ASN A 202 23.96 5.69 9.23
N GLU A 203 24.77 4.64 9.35
CA GLU A 203 25.64 4.12 8.30
C GLU A 203 24.90 3.64 7.04
N TYR A 204 23.58 3.43 7.11
CA TYR A 204 22.71 3.01 6.00
C TYR A 204 21.80 4.16 5.51
N SER A 205 22.21 5.42 5.72
CA SER A 205 21.45 6.60 5.30
C SER A 205 21.28 6.68 3.78
N ASP A 206 22.27 6.25 3.01
CA ASP A 206 22.19 6.09 1.56
C ASP A 206 21.06 5.14 1.16
N LEU A 207 20.96 3.98 1.83
CA LEU A 207 19.90 3.00 1.63
C LEU A 207 18.54 3.58 2.05
N PHE A 208 18.48 4.33 3.16
CA PHE A 208 17.25 4.98 3.61
C PHE A 208 16.65 5.90 2.53
N TYR A 209 17.49 6.70 1.87
CA TYR A 209 17.03 7.58 0.78
C TYR A 209 16.83 6.87 -0.56
N ALA A 210 17.49 5.73 -0.79
CA ALA A 210 17.40 4.99 -2.05
C ALA A 210 16.22 4.00 -2.11
N ILE A 211 15.69 3.57 -0.96
CA ILE A 211 14.56 2.62 -0.88
C ILE A 211 13.27 3.17 -1.48
N PRO A 212 12.87 4.42 -1.20
CA PRO A 212 11.75 5.04 -1.89
C PRO A 212 11.92 4.92 -3.41
N TRP A 213 10.87 4.47 -4.09
CA TRP A 213 10.83 4.31 -5.55
C TRP A 213 11.75 3.22 -6.11
N SER A 214 12.44 2.45 -5.26
CA SER A 214 13.29 1.34 -5.70
C SER A 214 12.51 0.19 -6.34
N GLN A 215 11.17 0.16 -6.25
CA GLN A 215 10.33 -0.95 -6.71
C GLN A 215 10.74 -2.31 -6.08
N GLY A 216 11.37 -2.28 -4.90
CA GLY A 216 11.84 -3.48 -4.18
C GLY A 216 13.09 -4.12 -4.78
N THR A 217 13.90 -3.37 -5.53
CA THR A 217 15.14 -3.87 -6.17
C THR A 217 16.35 -3.88 -5.25
N LEU A 218 16.37 -3.02 -4.21
CA LEU A 218 17.52 -2.86 -3.31
C LEU A 218 17.54 -3.84 -2.14
N GLY A 219 16.39 -4.42 -1.80
CA GLY A 219 16.26 -5.38 -0.70
C GLY A 219 14.79 -5.67 -0.37
N PHE A 220 14.58 -6.61 0.55
CA PHE A 220 13.25 -6.91 1.06
C PHE A 220 12.97 -6.08 2.30
N LEU A 221 12.09 -5.10 2.15
CA LEU A 221 11.50 -4.41 3.29
C LEU A 221 10.72 -5.40 4.13
N VAL A 222 11.05 -5.54 5.42
CA VAL A 222 10.38 -6.45 6.37
C VAL A 222 9.67 -5.69 7.49
N ALA A 223 10.11 -4.48 7.83
CA ALA A 223 9.37 -3.57 8.70
C ALA A 223 9.64 -2.10 8.35
N ALA A 224 8.70 -1.22 8.71
CA ALA A 224 8.85 0.23 8.59
C ALA A 224 8.31 0.92 9.85
N GLU A 225 8.99 1.96 10.31
CA GLU A 225 8.54 2.85 11.39
C GLU A 225 7.99 4.14 10.78
N ILE A 226 6.69 4.40 10.91
CA ILE A 226 5.98 5.48 10.23
C ILE A 226 5.43 6.48 11.23
N LYS A 227 5.57 7.78 10.95
CA LYS A 227 5.01 8.84 11.81
C LYS A 227 3.49 8.82 11.84
N LEU A 228 2.97 9.02 13.04
CA LEU A 228 1.56 9.21 13.32
C LEU A 228 1.26 10.68 13.59
N ILE A 229 0.03 11.08 13.29
CA ILE A 229 -0.53 12.38 13.62
C ILE A 229 -1.81 12.19 14.46
N PRO A 230 -2.11 13.13 15.36
CA PRO A 230 -3.39 13.14 16.05
C PRO A 230 -4.51 13.46 15.06
N VAL A 231 -5.65 12.77 15.21
CA VAL A 231 -6.86 13.01 14.41
C VAL A 231 -8.10 13.12 15.29
N LYS A 232 -9.06 13.90 14.81
CA LYS A 232 -10.39 14.00 15.40
C LYS A 232 -11.30 12.93 14.84
N GLU A 233 -12.38 12.68 15.57
CA GLU A 233 -13.43 11.74 15.17
C GLU A 233 -14.15 12.17 13.88
N TYR A 234 -14.28 13.48 13.65
CA TYR A 234 -15.00 14.03 12.50
C TYR A 234 -14.16 15.02 11.71
N MET A 235 -14.30 14.98 10.39
CA MET A 235 -13.73 15.95 9.45
C MET A 235 -14.86 16.79 8.85
N ARG A 236 -14.66 18.12 8.79
CA ARG A 236 -15.55 19.02 8.06
C ARG A 236 -15.09 19.13 6.61
N LEU A 237 -15.94 18.67 5.69
CA LEU A 237 -15.75 18.87 4.26
C LEU A 237 -16.45 20.15 3.82
N THR A 238 -15.73 21.01 3.11
CA THR A 238 -16.31 22.20 2.45
C THR A 238 -16.20 21.99 0.95
N TYR A 239 -17.34 21.89 0.28
CA TYR A 239 -17.40 21.87 -1.18
C TYR A 239 -17.73 23.27 -1.69
N THR A 240 -16.82 23.83 -2.49
CA THR A 240 -17.02 25.12 -3.15
C THR A 240 -17.13 24.87 -4.64
N PRO A 241 -18.32 24.99 -5.26
CA PRO A 241 -18.44 24.88 -6.70
C PRO A 241 -17.70 26.05 -7.36
N VAL A 242 -16.91 25.75 -8.38
CA VAL A 242 -16.13 26.74 -9.12
C VAL A 242 -16.55 26.71 -10.59
N VAL A 243 -16.81 27.89 -11.15
CA VAL A 243 -17.16 28.08 -12.57
C VAL A 243 -16.24 29.15 -13.12
N GLY A 244 -15.48 28.85 -14.18
CA GLY A 244 -14.51 29.79 -14.74
C GLY A 244 -13.57 29.13 -15.75
N ASN A 245 -12.60 29.91 -16.24
CA ASN A 245 -11.55 29.43 -17.14
C ASN A 245 -10.46 28.69 -16.34
N LEU A 246 -9.80 27.71 -16.96
CA LEU A 246 -8.78 26.85 -16.34
C LEU A 246 -7.64 27.63 -15.66
N GLN A 247 -7.24 28.76 -16.24
CA GLN A 247 -6.18 29.61 -15.69
C GLN A 247 -6.59 30.23 -14.34
N ASP A 248 -7.82 30.70 -14.23
CA ASP A 248 -8.35 31.29 -13.00
C ASP A 248 -8.51 30.21 -11.91
N LEU A 249 -8.97 29.02 -12.30
CA LEU A 249 -9.12 27.87 -11.41
C LEU A 249 -7.77 27.36 -10.87
N ALA A 250 -6.73 27.37 -11.70
CA ALA A 250 -5.38 26.98 -11.29
C ALA A 250 -4.76 27.98 -10.30
N GLN A 251 -5.09 29.28 -10.43
CA GLN A 251 -4.62 30.31 -9.51
C GLN A 251 -5.38 30.32 -8.17
N ASP A 252 -6.65 29.93 -8.18
CA ASP A 252 -7.49 29.91 -6.98
C ASP A 252 -7.39 28.61 -6.18
N MET A 253 -6.69 27.58 -6.69
CA MET A 253 -6.26 26.45 -5.87
C MET A 253 -5.46 26.99 -4.67
N PRO A 254 -5.94 26.78 -3.43
CA PRO A 254 -5.42 27.47 -2.26
C PRO A 254 -4.09 26.85 -1.82
N LEU A 255 -3.01 27.10 -2.54
CA LEU A 255 -1.67 26.68 -2.11
C LEU A 255 -1.15 27.49 -0.90
N LYS A 256 -1.81 28.59 -0.49
CA LYS A 256 -1.44 29.32 0.74
C LYS A 256 -2.36 30.47 1.20
N LYS A 257 -3.65 30.54 0.83
CA LYS A 257 -4.53 31.55 1.44
C LYS A 257 -5.01 31.04 2.81
N ARG A 258 -4.21 31.28 3.87
CA ARG A 258 -4.75 31.27 5.24
C ARG A 258 -5.96 32.21 5.25
N PRO A 259 -7.17 31.77 5.66
CA PRO A 259 -8.31 32.65 5.69
C PRO A 259 -7.99 33.85 6.61
N ARG A 260 -8.13 35.06 6.06
CA ARG A 260 -8.05 36.30 6.86
C ARG A 260 -9.13 36.21 7.95
N ARG A 261 -8.67 36.31 9.20
CA ARG A 261 -9.40 36.13 10.45
C ARG A 261 -10.81 36.74 10.47
N ARG A 262 -11.78 35.99 11.04
CA ARG A 262 -12.61 36.36 12.22
C ARG A 262 -13.44 35.14 12.64
N GLY A 263 -13.17 34.60 13.83
CA GLY A 263 -13.99 33.58 14.50
C GLY A 263 -13.71 32.12 14.11
N ILE A 264 -13.52 31.29 15.13
CA ILE A 264 -13.33 29.83 15.13
C ILE A 264 -11.90 29.36 14.81
N LYS A 265 -11.16 29.08 15.90
CA LYS A 265 -9.93 28.28 15.90
C LYS A 265 -10.24 26.86 15.41
N LEU A 266 -9.69 26.49 14.26
CA LEU A 266 -9.40 25.11 13.91
C LEU A 266 -8.08 24.73 14.58
N THR A 267 -8.16 24.22 15.79
CA THR A 267 -7.11 23.35 16.33
C THR A 267 -7.36 21.97 15.74
N MET A 268 -6.34 21.29 15.20
CA MET A 268 -6.40 19.83 14.98
C MET A 268 -6.58 19.11 16.32
#